data_AF-A0A418W097-F1
#
_entry.id   AF-A0A418W097-F1
#
_cell.length_a   1.000
_cell.length_b   1.000
_cell.length_c   1.000
_cell.angle_alpha   90.00
_cell.angle_beta   90.00
_cell.angle_gamma   90.00
#
_symmetry.space_group_name_H-M   'P 1'
#
loop_
_entity.id
_entity.type
_entity.pdbx_description
1 polymer ?
#
loop_
_entity_poly.entity_id
_entity_poly.type
_entity_poly.pdbx_seq_one_letter_code
_entity_poly.pdbx_strand_id
1 'polypeptide(L)'
;MWMMVMFDLPTVTKTDRKAATNFRNFLLDEGFEMSQFSVYLRFCAGAPQVEARIGRIRTNVPKRGKVQILTFTDRQYQTMVCLEARTKKEPGAKYEQFKLF
;
A
#
# COMPACT_ATOMS: atom_id res chain seq x y z
N MET A 1 -4.79 -10.18 -8.35
CA MET A 1 -5.62 -9.40 -7.42
C MET A 1 -4.76 -8.28 -6.84
N TRP A 2 -5.35 -7.15 -6.51
CA TRP A 2 -4.67 -6.06 -5.83
C TRP A 2 -5.17 -5.96 -4.40
N MET A 3 -4.26 -5.60 -3.50
CA MET A 3 -4.55 -5.31 -2.10
C MET A 3 -4.16 -3.85 -1.83
N MET A 4 -5.13 -3.07 -1.36
CA MET A 4 -4.95 -1.71 -0.87
C MET A 4 -5.05 -1.71 0.65
N VAL A 5 -4.02 -1.19 1.31
CA VAL A 5 -3.96 -0.98 2.75
C VAL A 5 -4.02 0.51 3.01
N MET A 6 -5.05 0.94 3.72
CA MET A 6 -5.25 2.31 4.16
C MET A 6 -5.13 2.36 5.67
N PHE A 7 -4.42 3.34 6.20
CA PHE A 7 -4.30 3.47 7.65
C PHE A 7 -4.42 4.91 8.12
N ASP A 8 -4.94 5.07 9.33
CA ASP A 8 -4.91 6.30 10.08
C ASP A 8 -4.36 5.99 11.47
N LEU A 9 -3.08 6.33 11.66
CA LEU A 9 -2.35 6.02 12.88
C LEU A 9 -2.00 7.32 13.60
N PRO A 10 -2.13 7.38 14.94
CA PRO A 10 -1.78 8.58 15.68
C PRO A 10 -0.29 8.90 15.51
N THR A 11 0.05 10.20 15.55
CA THR A 11 1.44 10.70 15.42
C THR A 11 1.78 11.78 16.47
N VAL A 12 0.95 11.90 17.51
CA VAL A 12 1.05 12.95 18.53
C VAL A 12 2.29 12.76 19.42
N THR A 13 2.47 11.56 19.97
CA THR A 13 3.61 11.25 20.85
C THR A 13 4.79 10.66 20.06
N LYS A 14 5.99 10.69 20.65
CA LYS A 14 7.18 10.03 20.05
C LYS A 14 6.94 8.53 19.83
N THR A 15 6.23 7.87 20.76
CA THR A 15 5.89 6.45 20.67
C THR A 15 4.89 6.18 19.56
N ASP A 16 3.87 7.03 19.40
CA ASP A 16 2.88 6.90 18.32
C ASP A 16 3.57 7.07 16.95
N ARG A 17 4.43 8.08 16.79
CA ARG A 17 5.23 8.27 15.56
C ARG A 17 6.09 7.06 15.23
N LYS A 18 6.81 6.52 16.22
CA LYS A 18 7.65 5.33 16.03
C LYS A 18 6.82 4.12 15.58
N ALA A 19 5.65 3.90 16.19
CA ALA A 19 4.75 2.82 15.81
C ALA A 19 4.22 2.99 14.38
N ALA A 20 3.84 4.21 13.99
CA ALA A 20 3.40 4.51 12.63
C ALA A 20 4.51 4.31 11.59
N THR A 21 5.73 4.78 11.88
CA THR A 21 6.90 4.54 11.01
C THR A 21 7.23 3.06 10.88
N ASN A 22 7.18 2.31 11.99
CA ASN A 22 7.43 0.87 11.95
C ASN A 22 6.40 0.12 11.12
N PHE A 23 5.11 0.45 11.25
CA PHE A 23 4.05 -0.17 10.45
C PHE A 23 4.22 0.16 8.96
N ARG A 24 4.55 1.41 8.63
CA ARG A 24 4.89 1.81 7.26
C ARG A 24 6.05 1.00 6.70
N ASN A 25 7.16 0.89 7.44
CA ASN A 25 8.34 0.17 6.98
C ASN A 25 8.04 -1.32 6.81
N PHE A 26 7.28 -1.91 7.72
CA PHE A 26 6.78 -3.28 7.57
C PHE A 26 5.99 -3.48 6.26
N LEU A 27 5.12 -2.54 5.87
CA LEU A 27 4.43 -2.63 4.58
C LEU A 27 5.40 -2.57 3.40
N LEU A 28 6.42 -1.71 3.46
CA LEU A 28 7.45 -1.64 2.42
C LEU A 28 8.25 -2.96 2.33
N ASP A 29 8.62 -3.55 3.47
CA ASP A 29 9.34 -4.83 3.55
C ASP A 29 8.48 -6.00 3.02
N GLU A 30 7.17 -5.95 3.21
CA GLU A 30 6.22 -6.89 2.60
C GLU A 30 6.02 -6.66 1.10
N GLY A 31 6.65 -5.62 0.52
CA GLY A 31 6.63 -5.28 -0.89
C GLY A 31 5.36 -4.53 -1.32
N PHE A 32 4.79 -3.72 -0.42
CA PHE A 32 3.78 -2.74 -0.81
C PHE A 32 4.43 -1.48 -1.35
N GLU A 33 3.78 -0.87 -2.34
CA GLU A 33 4.16 0.40 -2.92
C GLU A 33 3.26 1.51 -2.38
N MET A 34 3.85 2.68 -2.12
CA MET A 34 3.10 3.83 -1.63
C MET A 34 2.33 4.48 -2.79
N SER A 35 1.00 4.47 -2.72
CA SER A 35 0.14 5.13 -3.71
C SER A 35 -0.12 6.59 -3.35
N GLN A 36 -0.48 6.84 -2.09
CA GLN A 36 -0.68 8.17 -1.51
C GLN A 36 -0.23 8.14 -0.04
N PHE A 37 -0.29 9.29 0.64
CA PHE A 37 -0.06 9.30 2.09
C PHE A 37 -1.04 8.35 2.79
N SER A 38 -0.47 7.43 3.56
CA SER A 38 -1.17 6.38 4.31
C SER A 38 -2.00 5.40 3.46
N VAL A 39 -1.74 5.31 2.15
CA VAL A 39 -2.37 4.35 1.23
C VAL A 39 -1.30 3.57 0.47
N TYR A 40 -1.32 2.25 0.63
CA TYR A 40 -0.30 1.33 0.11
C TYR A 40 -0.95 0.24 -0.73
N LEU A 41 -0.33 -0.12 -1.85
CA LEU A 41 -0.84 -1.07 -2.82
C LEU A 41 0.13 -2.24 -3.03
N ARG A 42 -0.41 -3.43 -3.26
CA ARG A 42 0.39 -4.60 -3.63
C ARG A 42 -0.38 -5.53 -4.55
N PHE A 43 0.29 -5.97 -5.61
CA PHE A 43 -0.21 -7.07 -6.42
C PHE A 43 -0.06 -8.41 -5.69
N CYS A 44 -1.13 -9.20 -5.72
CA CYS A 44 -1.24 -10.54 -5.18
C CYS A 44 -1.72 -11.50 -6.30
N ALA A 45 -0.96 -12.56 -6.57
CA ALA A 45 -1.25 -13.58 -7.57
C ALA A 45 -2.59 -14.30 -7.35
N GLY A 46 -3.12 -14.33 -6.12
CA GLY A 46 -4.43 -14.91 -5.84
C GLY A 46 -4.86 -14.81 -4.38
N ALA A 47 -6.03 -15.39 -4.06
CA ALA A 47 -6.63 -15.35 -2.73
C ALA A 47 -5.72 -15.92 -1.61
N PRO A 48 -4.98 -17.04 -1.78
CA PRO A 48 -4.10 -17.55 -0.72
C PRO A 48 -3.00 -16.55 -0.32
N GLN A 49 -2.47 -15.81 -1.30
CA GLN A 49 -1.47 -14.77 -1.04
C GLN A 49 -2.10 -13.57 -0.33
N VAL A 50 -3.32 -13.18 -0.69
CA VAL A 50 -4.08 -12.14 0.01
C VAL A 50 -4.28 -12.52 1.49
N GLU A 51 -4.80 -13.70 1.78
CA GLU A 51 -5.07 -14.14 3.15
C GLU A 51 -3.81 -14.23 4.00
N ALA A 52 -2.72 -14.77 3.45
CA ALA A 52 -1.43 -14.80 4.13
C ALA A 52 -0.93 -13.40 4.51
N ARG A 53 -1.14 -12.40 3.64
CA ARG A 53 -0.72 -11.01 3.86
C ARG A 53 -1.63 -10.33 4.88
N ILE A 54 -2.94 -10.58 4.83
CA ILE A 54 -3.88 -10.11 5.87
C ILE A 54 -3.45 -10.64 7.24
N GLY A 55 -3.07 -11.91 7.34
CA GLY A 55 -2.55 -12.51 8.58
C GLY A 55 -1.33 -11.76 9.13
N ARG A 56 -0.32 -11.50 8.28
CA ARG A 56 0.88 -10.74 8.66
C ARG A 56 0.57 -9.28 9.01
N ILE A 57 -0.35 -8.64 8.31
CA ILE A 57 -0.75 -7.26 8.61
C ILE A 57 -1.40 -7.22 10.00
N ARG A 58 -2.35 -8.13 10.28
CA ARG A 58 -3.04 -8.22 11.59
C ARG A 58 -2.08 -8.31 12.77
N THR A 59 -0.99 -9.08 12.65
CA THR A 59 0.01 -9.22 13.72
C THR A 59 0.90 -7.99 13.90
N ASN A 60 1.00 -7.13 12.90
CA ASN A 60 1.85 -5.94 12.91
C ASN A 60 1.07 -4.62 13.08
N VAL A 61 -0.27 -4.66 13.15
CA VAL A 61 -1.08 -3.46 13.38
C VAL A 61 -0.74 -2.85 14.76
N PRO A 62 -0.45 -1.54 14.83
CA PRO A 62 -0.25 -0.85 16.10
C PRO A 62 -1.48 -0.90 17.01
N LYS A 63 -1.27 -0.82 18.33
CA LYS A 63 -2.36 -0.86 19.33
C LYS A 63 -3.38 0.28 19.20
N ARG A 64 -3.05 1.36 18.49
CA ARG A 64 -3.87 2.55 18.30
C ARG A 64 -3.93 2.91 16.82
N GLY A 65 -5.07 3.47 16.42
CA GLY A 65 -5.34 3.85 15.04
C GLY A 65 -6.25 2.84 14.34
N LYS A 66 -6.46 3.05 13.04
CA LYS A 66 -7.35 2.26 12.21
C LYS A 66 -6.61 1.80 10.96
N VAL A 67 -6.72 0.52 10.63
CA VAL A 67 -6.20 -0.05 9.38
C VAL A 67 -7.37 -0.69 8.64
N GLN A 68 -7.51 -0.39 7.36
CA GLN A 68 -8.52 -0.94 6.47
C GLN A 68 -7.82 -1.59 5.28
N ILE A 69 -8.31 -2.75 4.88
CA ILE A 69 -7.78 -3.50 3.74
C ILE A 69 -8.92 -3.68 2.74
N LEU A 70 -8.68 -3.26 1.51
CA LEU A 70 -9.60 -3.46 0.38
C LEU A 70 -8.88 -4.29 -0.69
N THR A 71 -9.54 -5.34 -1.16
CA THR A 71 -9.02 -6.16 -2.26
C THR A 71 -9.88 -5.97 -3.50
N PHE A 72 -9.25 -5.83 -4.66
CA PHE A 72 -9.95 -5.70 -5.94
C PHE A 72 -9.20 -6.44 -7.05
N THR A 73 -9.89 -6.68 -8.15
CA THR A 73 -9.33 -7.35 -9.32
C THR A 73 -8.43 -6.41 -10.12
N ASP A 74 -7.60 -6.99 -10.99
CA ASP A 74 -6.80 -6.20 -11.91
C ASP A 74 -7.66 -5.31 -12.83
N ARG A 75 -8.79 -5.83 -13.29
CA ARG A 75 -9.77 -5.07 -14.09
C ARG A 75 -10.32 -3.86 -13.33
N GLN A 76 -10.65 -4.02 -12.05
CA GLN A 76 -11.09 -2.90 -11.20
C GLN A 76 -9.98 -1.89 -10.95
N TYR A 77 -8.73 -2.35 -10.77
CA TYR A 77 -7.58 -1.46 -10.64
C TYR A 77 -7.37 -0.60 -11.88
N GLN A 78 -7.49 -1.19 -13.07
CA GLN A 78 -7.35 -0.45 -14.35
C GLN A 78 -8.41 0.65 -14.52
N THR A 79 -9.56 0.54 -13.85
CA THR A 79 -10.61 1.58 -13.86
C THR A 79 -10.39 2.68 -12.83
N MET A 80 -9.32 2.60 -12.02
CA MET A 80 -9.01 3.62 -11.01
C MET A 80 -8.70 4.95 -11.68
N VAL A 81 -9.48 5.98 -11.35
CA VAL A 81 -9.25 7.35 -11.82
C VAL A 81 -8.32 8.05 -10.83
N CYS A 82 -7.14 8.47 -11.29
CA CYS A 82 -6.20 9.27 -10.52
C CYS A 82 -6.23 10.71 -11.02
N LEU A 83 -6.58 11.64 -10.14
CA LEU A 83 -6.58 13.07 -10.43
C LEU A 83 -5.49 13.73 -9.58
N GLU A 84 -4.45 14.23 -10.21
CA GLU A 84 -3.39 14.99 -9.54
C GLU A 84 -3.52 16.47 -9.90
N ALA A 85 -3.30 17.35 -8.92
CA ALA A 85 -3.16 18.78 -9.20
C ALA A 85 -1.98 18.96 -10.17
N ARG A 86 -2.18 19.74 -11.25
CA ARG A 86 -1.14 20.04 -12.26
C ARG A 86 0.03 20.80 -11.62
N THR A 87 0.92 20.08 -10.98
CA THR A 87 2.29 20.49 -10.77
C THR A 87 3.10 19.84 -11.88
N LYS A 88 4.02 20.60 -12.50
CA LYS A 88 4.95 20.09 -13.51
C LYS A 88 5.75 18.94 -12.89
N LYS A 89 5.27 17.70 -12.99
CA LYS A 89 6.07 16.52 -12.70
C LYS A 89 6.97 16.30 -13.92
N GLU A 90 8.27 16.24 -13.69
CA GLU A 90 9.18 15.63 -14.66
C GLU A 90 8.67 14.21 -14.95
N PRO A 91 8.74 13.76 -16.22
CA PRO A 91 8.25 12.43 -16.57
C PRO A 91 8.95 11.38 -15.71
N GLY A 92 8.18 10.72 -14.83
CA GLY A 92 8.65 9.59 -14.05
C GLY A 92 9.24 8.53 -14.96
N ALA A 93 10.26 7.83 -14.46
CA ALA A 93 11.01 6.82 -15.21
C ALA A 93 10.08 5.92 -16.02
N LYS A 94 10.35 5.84 -17.33
CA LYS A 94 9.65 4.94 -18.25
C LYS A 94 9.66 3.54 -17.65
N TYR A 95 8.49 2.96 -17.42
CA TYR A 95 8.38 1.53 -17.15
C TYR A 95 9.06 0.80 -18.31
N GLU A 96 10.23 0.20 -18.07
CA GLU A 96 10.87 -0.65 -19.07
C GLU A 96 10.00 -1.88 -19.24
N GLN A 97 9.30 -1.91 -20.37
CA GLN A 97 8.60 -3.09 -20.83
C GLN A 97 9.64 -4.16 -21.13
N PHE A 98 9.82 -5.11 -20.21
CA PHE A 98 10.62 -6.31 -20.47
C PHE A 98 9.97 -7.08 -21.63
N LYS A 99 10.60 -7.04 -22.79
CA LYS A 99 10.30 -7.97 -23.88
C LYS A 99 10.88 -9.33 -23.48
N LEU A 100 10.01 -10.28 -23.17
CA LEU A 100 10.37 -11.70 -23.19
C LEU A 100 10.60 -12.06 -24.67
N PHE A 101 11.83 -12.44 -24.99
CA PHE A 101 12.19 -13.03 -26.29
C PHE A 101 11.51 -14.40 -26.44
#